data_AF-A0A087U5L2-F1
#
_entry.id   AF-A0A087U5L2-F1
#
_cell.length_a   1.000
_cell.length_b   1.000
_cell.length_c   1.000
_cell.angle_alpha   90.00
_cell.angle_beta   90.00
_cell.angle_gamma   90.00
#
_symmetry.space_group_name_H-M   'P 1'
#
loop_
_entity.id
_entity.type
_entity.pdbx_description
1 polymer ?
#
loop_
_entity_poly.entity_id
_entity_poly.type
_entity_poly.pdbx_seq_one_letter_code
_entity_poly.pdbx_strand_id
1 'polypeptide(L)'
;MLTAFFDIQVPLLLEFKEPYVPINARKLDNVHRKLDKPHKAIKSKSPGILSLGAIFLHDNARPHIPRVCVEALARKKWDVLEHPAYSFDLSPCDYHIFRTLKKRLMGQGF
;
A
#
# COMPACT_ATOMS: atom_id res chain seq x y z
N MET A 1 -11.59 0.50 7.46
CA MET A 1 -10.98 0.25 6.11
C MET A 1 -9.64 -0.45 6.28
N LEU A 2 -9.38 -1.57 5.58
CA LEU A 2 -8.09 -2.27 5.64
C LEU A 2 -7.07 -1.60 4.69
N THR A 3 -5.84 -1.38 5.15
CA THR A 3 -4.68 -1.04 4.33
C THR A 3 -3.62 -2.12 4.53
N ALA A 4 -3.09 -2.65 3.44
CA ALA A 4 -2.21 -3.81 3.48
C ALA A 4 -1.01 -3.62 2.55
N PHE A 5 0.16 -4.06 3.00
CA PHE A 5 1.40 -4.09 2.24
C PHE A 5 1.91 -5.53 2.20
N PHE A 6 2.29 -5.99 1.02
CA PHE A 6 2.78 -7.35 0.77
C PHE A 6 4.08 -7.27 -0.02
N ASP A 7 4.92 -8.27 0.15
CA ASP A 7 5.88 -8.66 -0.87
C ASP A 7 5.44 -10.00 -1.50
N ILE A 8 6.33 -10.61 -2.30
CA ILE A 8 6.06 -11.88 -2.98
C ILE A 8 5.97 -13.10 -2.02
N GLN A 9 6.47 -12.99 -0.79
CA GLN A 9 6.58 -14.09 0.16
C GLN A 9 5.61 -13.95 1.34
N VAL A 10 5.43 -12.74 1.88
CA VAL A 10 4.74 -12.50 3.14
C VAL A 10 3.97 -11.17 3.19
N PRO A 11 2.90 -11.09 4.00
CA PRO A 11 2.33 -9.82 4.42
C PRO A 11 3.32 -9.02 5.28
N LEU A 12 3.67 -7.82 4.80
CA LEU A 12 4.58 -6.91 5.50
C LEU A 12 3.85 -6.16 6.62
N LEU A 13 2.71 -5.56 6.31
CA LEU A 13 1.92 -4.74 7.24
C LEU A 13 0.43 -4.85 6.92
N LEU A 14 -0.40 -5.08 7.93
CA LEU A 14 -1.86 -5.04 7.86
C LEU A 14 -2.38 -4.05 8.89
N GLU A 15 -3.13 -3.04 8.47
CA GLU A 15 -3.65 -1.99 9.34
C GLU A 15 -5.14 -1.77 9.08
N PHE A 16 -5.96 -1.99 10.11
CA PHE A 16 -7.38 -1.66 10.08
C PHE A 16 -7.56 -0.23 10.56
N LYS A 17 -8.08 0.63 9.68
CA LYS A 17 -8.49 1.98 10.05
C LYS A 17 -9.86 1.93 10.71
N GLU A 18 -10.00 2.74 11.75
CA GLU A 18 -11.27 3.04 12.41
C GLU A 18 -12.36 3.43 11.40
N PRO A 19 -13.64 3.17 11.71
CA PRO A 19 -14.76 3.55 10.87
C PRO A 19 -14.74 5.06 10.52
N TYR A 20 -15.16 5.35 9.30
CA TYR A 20 -15.12 6.61 8.56
C TYR A 20 -15.03 7.91 9.39
N VAL A 21 -13.90 8.62 9.28
CA VAL A 21 -13.81 10.08 9.50
C VAL A 21 -13.48 10.71 8.14
N PRO A 22 -14.30 11.65 7.61
CA PRO A 22 -14.05 12.27 6.31
C PRO A 22 -12.63 12.84 6.25
N ILE A 23 -11.91 12.54 5.17
CA ILE A 23 -10.55 13.01 4.95
C ILE A 23 -10.65 14.47 4.52
N ASN A 24 -10.71 15.38 5.51
CA ASN A 24 -10.53 16.80 5.25
C ASN A 24 -9.08 17.00 4.78
N ALA A 25 -8.85 17.92 3.84
CA ALA A 25 -7.56 18.18 3.18
C ALA A 25 -6.35 18.33 4.16
N ARG A 26 -6.60 18.66 5.43
CA ARG A 26 -5.61 18.71 6.53
C ARG A 26 -4.95 17.36 6.90
N LYS A 27 -5.41 16.21 6.39
CA LYS A 27 -4.81 14.87 6.70
C LYS A 27 -3.80 14.37 5.66
N LEU A 28 -3.46 15.17 4.65
CA LEU A 28 -2.43 14.84 3.66
C LEU A 28 -0.99 14.94 4.23
N ASP A 29 -0.81 15.69 5.32
CA ASP A 29 0.50 16.01 5.94
C ASP A 29 1.27 14.80 6.52
N ASN A 30 0.67 13.61 6.54
CA ASN A 30 1.28 12.41 7.14
C ASN A 30 1.62 11.31 6.12
N VAL A 31 1.72 11.64 4.84
CA VAL A 31 2.20 10.70 3.81
C VAL A 31 3.58 10.12 4.16
N HIS A 32 4.52 10.95 4.63
CA HIS A 32 5.84 10.48 5.05
C HIS A 32 5.74 9.43 6.16
N ARG A 33 4.90 9.68 7.18
CA ARG A 33 4.69 8.77 8.31
C ARG A 33 4.03 7.46 7.88
N LYS A 34 3.17 7.48 6.85
CA LYS A 34 2.55 6.27 6.29
C LYS A 34 3.56 5.33 5.65
N LEU A 35 4.66 5.83 5.08
CA LEU A 35 5.70 5.00 4.47
C LEU A 35 6.79 4.55 5.47
N ASP A 36 6.84 5.09 6.68
CA ASP A 36 7.81 4.67 7.70
C ASP A 36 7.49 3.31 8.29
N LYS A 37 6.20 3.03 8.55
CA LYS A 37 5.75 1.71 9.03
C LYS A 37 6.10 0.57 8.06
N PRO A 38 5.73 0.64 6.76
CA PRO A 38 6.10 -0.40 5.80
C PRO A 38 7.62 -0.47 5.62
N HIS A 39 8.35 0.65 5.64
CA HIS A 39 9.81 0.61 5.56
C HIS A 39 10.45 -0.16 6.74
N LYS A 40 9.96 0.03 7.96
CA LYS A 40 10.39 -0.77 9.12
C LYS A 40 10.01 -2.25 8.97
N ALA A 41 8.81 -2.53 8.47
CA ALA A 41 8.36 -3.90 8.23
C ALA A 41 9.21 -4.62 7.18
N ILE A 42 9.61 -3.94 6.09
CA ILE A 42 10.52 -4.51 5.09
C ILE A 42 11.89 -4.78 5.72
N LYS A 43 12.43 -3.84 6.50
CA LYS A 43 13.72 -4.06 7.20
C LYS A 43 13.72 -5.29 8.10
N SER A 44 12.60 -5.60 8.77
CA SER A 44 12.54 -6.73 9.69
C SER A 44 12.18 -8.05 9.02
N LYS A 45 11.24 -8.05 8.06
CA LYS A 45 10.71 -9.27 7.45
C LYS A 45 11.40 -9.64 6.14
N SER A 46 11.87 -8.65 5.39
CA SER A 46 12.34 -8.83 4.01
C SER A 46 13.52 -7.90 3.68
N PRO A 47 14.62 -7.95 4.46
CA PRO A 47 15.73 -7.00 4.31
C PRO A 47 16.38 -7.04 2.92
N GLY A 48 16.35 -8.20 2.24
CA GLY A 48 16.87 -8.38 0.88
C GLY A 48 16.23 -7.47 -0.16
N ILE A 49 14.95 -7.10 0.02
CA ILE A 49 14.22 -6.20 -0.89
C ILE A 49 14.84 -4.79 -0.86
N LEU A 50 15.34 -4.34 0.30
CA LEU A 50 15.98 -3.02 0.39
C LEU A 50 17.39 -3.01 -0.20
N SER A 51 18.12 -4.13 -0.12
CA SER A 51 19.46 -4.22 -0.71
C SER A 51 19.45 -4.31 -2.24
N LEU A 52 18.40 -4.88 -2.83
CA LEU A 52 18.27 -5.06 -4.28
C LEU A 52 17.60 -3.88 -4.99
N GLY A 53 17.11 -2.90 -4.25
CA GLY A 53 16.26 -1.83 -4.76
C GLY A 53 14.79 -2.24 -4.67
N ALA A 54 14.02 -1.49 -3.89
CA ALA A 54 12.61 -1.79 -3.69
C ALA A 54 11.76 -1.12 -4.77
N ILE A 55 10.89 -1.90 -5.41
CA ILE A 55 9.89 -1.40 -6.35
C ILE A 55 8.54 -1.34 -5.62
N PHE A 56 7.92 -0.17 -5.62
CA PHE A 56 6.64 0.11 -5.01
C PHE A 56 5.54 0.16 -6.08
N LEU A 57 4.58 -0.77 -5.97
CA LEU A 57 3.39 -0.80 -6.81
C LEU A 57 2.17 -0.41 -5.98
N HIS A 58 1.35 0.49 -6.51
CA HIS A 58 0.08 0.87 -5.91
C HIS A 58 -0.93 1.27 -6.98
N ASP A 59 -2.21 1.29 -6.61
CA ASP A 59 -3.32 1.75 -7.44
C ASP A 59 -3.14 3.23 -7.87
N ASN A 60 -3.27 3.50 -9.17
CA ASN A 60 -3.19 4.83 -9.78
C ASN A 60 -4.57 5.50 -9.99
N ALA A 61 -5.50 5.32 -9.06
CA ALA A 61 -6.74 6.08 -9.01
C ALA A 61 -6.43 7.57 -8.77
N ARG A 62 -6.73 8.40 -9.76
CA ARG A 62 -6.39 9.84 -9.74
C ARG A 62 -7.28 10.68 -8.80
N PRO A 63 -6.78 11.82 -8.28
CA PRO A 63 -5.39 12.30 -8.29
C PRO A 63 -4.85 12.36 -6.86
N HIS A 64 -4.40 11.23 -6.31
CA HIS A 64 -3.90 11.19 -4.93
C HIS A 64 -2.51 10.59 -4.79
N ILE A 65 -1.61 10.87 -5.73
CA ILE A 65 -0.19 10.95 -5.40
C ILE A 65 0.18 12.44 -5.24
N PRO A 66 -0.03 13.04 -4.05
CA PRO A 66 0.57 14.32 -3.74
C PRO A 66 2.06 14.26 -4.05
N ARG A 67 2.63 15.37 -4.54
CA ARG A 67 4.09 15.50 -4.75
C ARG A 67 4.91 15.04 -3.54
N VAL A 68 4.38 15.27 -2.34
CA VAL A 68 4.92 14.81 -1.05
C VAL A 68 5.11 13.28 -0.98
N CYS A 69 4.23 12.47 -1.59
CA CYS A 69 4.38 11.01 -1.71
C CYS A 69 5.58 10.65 -2.58
N VAL A 70 5.71 11.29 -3.74
CA VAL A 70 6.79 11.02 -4.70
C VAL A 70 8.14 11.35 -4.04
N GLU A 71 8.24 12.52 -3.40
CA GLU A 71 9.44 12.93 -2.67
C GLU A 71 9.75 11.98 -1.50
N ALA A 72 8.74 11.47 -0.80
CA ALA A 72 8.92 10.49 0.26
C ALA A 72 9.49 9.16 -0.23
N LEU A 73 8.99 8.67 -1.38
CA LEU A 73 9.43 7.41 -2.00
C LEU A 73 10.86 7.55 -2.55
N ALA A 74 11.15 8.66 -3.23
CA ALA A 74 12.49 8.98 -3.71
C ALA A 74 13.52 9.03 -2.57
N ARG A 75 13.19 9.68 -1.44
CA ARG A 75 14.06 9.73 -0.25
C ARG A 75 14.35 8.34 0.34
N LYS A 76 13.43 7.38 0.19
CA LYS A 76 13.62 5.99 0.61
C LYS A 76 14.32 5.12 -0.44
N LYS A 77 14.66 5.69 -1.61
CA LYS A 77 15.21 4.98 -2.78
C LYS A 77 14.29 3.85 -3.25
N TRP A 78 12.98 4.11 -3.25
CA TRP A 78 11.98 3.18 -3.76
C TRP A 78 11.55 3.66 -5.14
N ASP A 79 11.71 2.80 -6.13
CA ASP A 79 11.20 3.05 -7.47
C ASP A 79 9.70 2.82 -7.49
N VAL A 80 8.96 3.63 -8.25
CA VAL A 80 7.51 3.48 -8.37
C VAL A 80 7.22 2.82 -9.70
N LEU A 81 6.54 1.67 -9.67
CA LEU A 81 6.12 1.00 -10.88
C LEU A 81 4.91 1.76 -11.46
N GLU A 82 5.00 2.15 -12.73
CA GLU A 82 3.86 2.76 -13.42
C GLU A 82 2.70 1.78 -13.48
N HIS A 83 1.53 2.24 -13.02
CA HIS A 83 0.31 1.46 -13.03
C HIS A 83 -0.78 2.21 -13.82
N PRO A 84 -1.44 1.56 -14.80
CA PRO A 84 -2.54 2.18 -15.52
C PRO A 84 -3.73 2.47 -14.60
N ALA A 85 -4.51 3.49 -14.96
CA ALA A 85 -5.69 3.87 -14.19
C ALA A 85 -6.78 2.79 -14.32
N TYR A 86 -7.48 2.52 -13.21
CA TYR A 86 -8.60 1.57 -13.13
C TYR A 86 -8.26 0.11 -13.50
N SER A 87 -7.01 -0.30 -13.38
CA SER A 87 -6.55 -1.65 -13.73
C SER A 87 -6.44 -2.57 -12.53
N PHE A 88 -7.58 -2.85 -11.88
CA PHE A 88 -7.66 -3.77 -10.75
C PHE A 88 -7.18 -5.19 -11.09
N ASP A 89 -7.29 -5.61 -12.35
CA ASP A 89 -6.78 -6.89 -12.86
C ASP A 89 -5.24 -6.96 -12.85
N LEU A 90 -4.56 -5.81 -12.92
CA LEU A 90 -3.11 -5.70 -12.89
C LEU A 90 -2.55 -5.48 -11.47
N SER A 91 -3.40 -5.24 -10.48
CA SER A 91 -3.01 -5.10 -9.08
C SER A 91 -3.00 -6.48 -8.41
N PRO A 92 -1.83 -6.97 -7.94
CA PRO A 92 -1.76 -8.26 -7.24
C PRO A 92 -2.65 -8.31 -5.99
N CYS A 93 -2.78 -7.17 -5.31
CA CYS A 93 -3.64 -7.02 -4.14
C CYS A 93 -5.11 -7.24 -4.50
N ASP A 94 -5.60 -6.61 -5.56
CA ASP A 94 -7.01 -6.68 -5.95
C ASP A 94 -7.36 -8.03 -6.59
N TYR A 95 -6.54 -8.48 -7.54
CA TYR A 95 -6.78 -9.72 -8.27
C TYR A 95 -6.68 -10.98 -7.40
N HIS A 96 -5.67 -11.05 -6.53
CA HIS A 96 -5.36 -12.27 -5.78
C HIS A 96 -5.82 -12.19 -4.32
N ILE A 97 -5.31 -11.21 -3.58
CA ILE A 97 -5.42 -11.16 -2.12
C ILE A 97 -6.84 -10.80 -1.70
N PHE A 98 -7.34 -9.64 -2.14
CA PHE A 98 -8.67 -9.17 -1.78
C PHE A 98 -9.77 -10.00 -2.41
N ARG A 99 -9.56 -10.55 -3.62
CA ARG A 99 -10.48 -11.53 -4.21
C ARG A 99 -10.65 -12.76 -3.33
N THR A 100 -9.55 -13.33 -2.83
CA THR A 100 -9.58 -14.51 -1.94
C THR A 100 -10.20 -14.16 -0.59
N LEU A 101 -9.82 -13.02 -0.02
CA LEU A 101 -10.39 -12.53 1.24
C LEU A 101 -11.90 -12.32 1.11
N LYS A 102 -12.37 -11.68 0.04
CA LYS A 102 -13.80 -11.45 -0.22
C LYS A 102 -14.58 -12.75 -0.31
N LYS A 103 -14.04 -13.77 -0.99
CA LYS A 103 -14.66 -15.10 -1.03
C LYS A 103 -14.81 -15.71 0.37
N ARG A 104 -13.79 -15.57 1.22
CA ARG A 104 -13.81 -16.11 2.58
C ARG A 104 -14.74 -15.36 3.53
N LEU A 105 -14.88 -14.05 3.36
CA LEU A 105 -15.78 -13.22 4.15
C LEU A 105 -17.22 -13.25 3.65
N MET A 106 -17.46 -13.77 2.44
CA MET A 106 -18.80 -13.87 1.86
C MET A 106 -19.70 -14.74 2.74
N GLY A 107 -20.88 -14.22 3.07
CA GLY A 107 -21.85 -14.92 3.93
C GLY A 107 -21.56 -14.83 5.42
N GLN A 108 -20.51 -14.13 5.85
CA GLN A 108 -20.31 -13.82 7.26
C GLN A 108 -21.02 -12.51 7.63
N GLY A 109 -21.79 -12.53 8.72
CA GLY A 109 -22.32 -11.34 9.35
C GLY A 109 -21.29 -10.74 10.29
N PHE A 110 -21.03 -9.44 10.17
CA PHE A 110 -20.10 -8.67 10.99
C PHE A 110 -20.82 -7.52 11.67
#